data_AF-A0A371J8L5-F1
#
_entry.id   AF-A0A371J8L5-F1
#
_cell.length_a   1.000
_cell.length_b   1.000
_cell.length_c   1.000
_cell.angle_alpha   90.00
_cell.angle_beta   90.00
_cell.angle_gamma   90.00
#
_symmetry.space_group_name_H-M   'P 1'
#
loop_
_entity.id
_entity.type
_entity.pdbx_description
1 polymer ?
#
loop_
_entity_poly.entity_id
_entity_poly.type
_entity_poly.pdbx_seq_one_letter_code
_entity_poly.pdbx_strand_id
1 'polypeptide(L)'
;MNIIDFINNAVDPFIMQIIIVPIISIGVGILISVYTKIAIAAPVITLLINLVYENYFLKLFRDKFYLSQWSIFLPILSLILSLVIIYLLKRK
;
A
#
# COMPACT_ATOMS: atom_id res chain seq x y z
N MET A 1 11.54 -8.12 26.42
CA MET A 1 10.37 -7.82 25.56
C MET A 1 10.81 -8.05 24.13
N ASN A 2 10.20 -9.01 23.42
CA ASN A 2 10.62 -9.30 22.05
C ASN A 2 10.04 -8.24 21.09
N ILE A 3 10.66 -8.06 19.93
CA ILE A 3 10.18 -7.11 18.90
C ILE A 3 8.71 -7.34 18.54
N ILE A 4 8.27 -8.59 18.56
CA ILE A 4 6.89 -9.00 18.30
C ILE A 4 5.95 -8.45 19.38
N ASP A 5 6.36 -8.48 20.65
CA ASP A 5 5.59 -7.94 21.78
C ASP A 5 5.55 -6.40 21.75
N PHE A 6 6.61 -5.75 21.29
CA PHE A 6 6.62 -4.29 21.10
C PHE A 6 5.63 -3.87 20.02
N ILE A 7 5.63 -4.53 18.86
CA ILE A 7 4.72 -4.23 17.76
C ILE A 7 3.27 -4.44 18.16
N ASN A 8 2.96 -5.56 18.81
CA ASN A 8 1.59 -5.87 19.26
C ASN A 8 1.04 -4.87 20.29
N ASN A 9 1.91 -4.26 21.11
CA ASN A 9 1.51 -3.28 22.11
C ASN A 9 1.63 -1.83 21.62
N ALA A 10 2.36 -1.56 20.53
CA ALA A 10 2.61 -0.21 20.02
C ALA A 10 1.56 0.27 19.01
N VAL A 11 1.02 -0.62 18.18
CA VAL A 11 0.07 -0.24 17.12
C VAL A 11 -1.02 -1.29 16.98
N ASP A 12 -2.27 -0.84 17.15
CA ASP A 12 -3.44 -1.69 16.93
C ASP A 12 -3.49 -2.22 15.47
N PRO A 13 -3.69 -3.52 15.24
CA PRO A 13 -3.75 -4.11 13.90
C PRO A 13 -4.76 -3.45 12.96
N PHE A 14 -5.86 -2.91 13.49
CA PHE A 14 -6.88 -2.17 12.74
C PHE A 14 -6.35 -0.84 12.24
N ILE A 15 -5.60 -0.10 13.07
CA ILE A 15 -4.93 1.15 12.68
C ILE A 15 -3.90 0.89 11.58
N MET A 16 -3.12 -0.19 11.73
CA MET A 16 -2.15 -0.59 10.72
C MET A 16 -2.82 -0.85 9.36
N GLN A 17 -3.95 -1.57 9.35
CA GLN A 17 -4.63 -1.95 8.11
C GLN A 17 -5.39 -0.80 7.43
N ILE A 18 -5.97 0.14 8.19
CA ILE A 18 -6.83 1.20 7.63
C ILE A 18 -6.06 2.49 7.33
N ILE A 19 -5.00 2.77 8.07
CA ILE A 19 -4.30 4.05 7.99
C ILE A 19 -2.89 3.85 7.44
N ILE A 20 -2.07 3.07 8.15
CA ILE A 20 -0.63 3.04 7.87
C ILE A 20 -0.34 2.35 6.53
N VAL A 21 -0.85 1.15 6.31
CA VAL A 21 -0.60 0.38 5.08
C VAL A 21 -1.18 1.09 3.85
N PRO A 22 -2.42 1.62 3.87
CA PRO A 22 -2.96 2.39 2.75
C PRO A 22 -2.13 3.63 2.41
N ILE A 23 -1.73 4.42 3.41
CA ILE A 23 -0.94 5.64 3.18
C ILE A 23 0.42 5.30 2.58
N ILE A 24 1.12 4.32 3.12
CA ILE A 24 2.46 3.93 2.63
C ILE A 24 2.35 3.35 1.21
N SER A 25 1.45 2.39 0.99
CA SER A 25 1.33 1.71 -0.31
C SER A 25 0.93 2.67 -1.43
N ILE A 26 -0.08 3.53 -1.22
CA ILE A 26 -0.52 4.52 -2.19
C ILE A 26 0.53 5.62 -2.36
N GLY A 27 1.08 6.13 -1.25
CA GLY A 27 2.05 7.22 -1.28
C GLY A 27 3.31 6.84 -2.08
N VAL A 28 3.89 5.67 -1.81
CA VAL A 28 5.04 5.15 -2.56
C VAL A 28 4.67 4.91 -4.03
N GLY A 29 3.50 4.32 -4.30
CA GLY A 29 3.04 4.10 -5.66
C GLY A 29 2.92 5.39 -6.48
N ILE A 30 2.29 6.42 -5.91
CA ILE A 30 2.17 7.74 -6.55
C ILE A 30 3.53 8.38 -6.77
N LEU A 31 4.42 8.35 -5.76
CA LEU A 31 5.77 8.93 -5.88
C LEU A 31 6.55 8.31 -7.04
N ILE A 32 6.55 6.97 -7.15
CA ILE A 32 7.21 6.27 -8.25
C ILE A 32 6.55 6.60 -9.59
N SER A 33 5.22 6.68 -9.64
CA SER A 33 4.49 7.05 -10.84
C SER A 33 4.82 8.46 -11.33
N VAL A 34 4.95 9.42 -10.41
CA VAL A 34 5.36 10.79 -10.72
C VAL A 34 6.80 10.83 -11.23
N TYR A 35 7.73 10.14 -10.55
CA TYR A 35 9.13 10.08 -10.93
C TYR A 35 9.34 9.45 -12.32
N THR A 36 8.65 8.35 -12.60
CA THR A 36 8.72 7.64 -13.89
C THR A 36 7.85 8.27 -14.98
N LYS A 37 6.92 9.16 -14.62
CA LYS A 37 5.86 9.71 -15.49
C LYS A 37 4.93 8.64 -16.07
N ILE A 38 4.85 7.47 -15.44
CA ILE A 38 4.02 6.34 -15.85
C ILE A 38 2.88 6.17 -14.84
N ALA A 39 1.64 6.50 -15.23
CA ALA A 39 0.48 6.42 -14.33
C ALA A 39 0.24 5.00 -13.80
N ILE A 40 0.40 4.00 -14.66
CA ILE A 40 0.17 2.60 -14.28
C ILE A 40 1.21 2.05 -13.28
N ALA A 41 2.33 2.75 -13.06
CA ALA A 41 3.28 2.37 -12.02
C ALA A 41 2.66 2.48 -10.62
N ALA A 42 1.74 3.43 -10.38
CA ALA A 42 1.10 3.62 -9.09
C ALA A 42 0.29 2.41 -8.62
N PRO A 43 -0.70 1.90 -9.36
CA PRO A 43 -1.46 0.71 -8.95
C PRO A 43 -0.57 -0.53 -8.82
N VAL A 44 0.42 -0.72 -9.70
CA VAL A 44 1.32 -1.89 -9.67
C VAL A 44 2.15 -1.90 -8.39
N ILE A 45 2.79 -0.78 -8.05
CA ILE A 45 3.59 -0.66 -6.83
C ILE A 45 2.71 -0.77 -5.59
N THR A 46 1.53 -0.14 -5.59
CA THR A 46 0.57 -0.22 -4.48
C THR A 46 0.16 -1.67 -4.22
N LEU A 47 -0.15 -2.42 -5.28
CA LEU A 47 -0.47 -3.85 -5.20
C LEU A 47 0.70 -4.64 -4.62
N LEU A 48 1.91 -4.45 -5.15
CA LEU A 48 3.09 -5.18 -4.68
C LEU A 48 3.36 -4.96 -3.20
N ILE A 49 3.30 -3.70 -2.73
CA ILE A 49 3.49 -3.37 -1.31
C ILE A 49 2.39 -4.03 -0.46
N ASN A 50 1.13 -3.95 -0.89
CA ASN A 50 0.03 -4.55 -0.14
C ASN A 50 0.12 -6.09 -0.09
N LEU A 51 0.54 -6.73 -1.17
CA LEU A 51 0.77 -8.18 -1.21
C LEU A 51 1.90 -8.60 -0.29
N VAL A 52 3.00 -7.84 -0.24
CA VAL A 52 4.10 -8.09 0.69
C VAL A 52 3.62 -7.94 2.13
N TYR A 53 2.83 -6.91 2.44
CA TYR A 53 2.23 -6.76 3.76
C TYR A 53 1.31 -7.96 4.11
N GLU A 54 0.37 -8.31 3.24
CA GLU A 54 -0.61 -9.36 3.50
C GLU A 54 0.02 -10.76 3.59
N ASN A 55 1.10 -11.04 2.85
CA ASN A 55 1.66 -12.39 2.76
C ASN A 55 2.98 -12.59 3.48
N TYR A 56 3.70 -11.51 3.83
CA TYR A 56 4.93 -11.60 4.61
C TYR A 56 4.67 -11.19 6.06
N PHE A 57 3.99 -10.06 6.28
CA PHE A 57 3.75 -9.56 7.63
C PHE A 57 2.62 -10.32 8.33
N LEU A 58 1.45 -10.51 7.67
CA LEU A 58 0.38 -11.30 8.29
C LEU A 58 0.70 -12.79 8.36
N LYS A 59 1.68 -13.29 7.58
CA LYS A 59 2.12 -14.68 7.70
C LYS A 59 2.73 -14.99 9.06
N LEU A 60 3.32 -14.01 9.72
CA LEU A 60 3.76 -14.13 11.12
C LEU A 60 2.60 -14.41 12.09
N PHE A 61 1.37 -14.11 11.68
CA PHE A 61 0.16 -14.25 12.49
C PHE A 61 -0.84 -15.27 11.90
N ARG A 62 -0.66 -15.73 10.65
CA ARG A 62 -1.55 -16.66 9.93
C ARG A 62 -0.78 -17.53 8.94
N ASP A 63 -0.95 -18.85 9.02
CA ASP A 63 -0.23 -19.83 8.17
C ASP A 63 -0.71 -19.95 6.70
N LYS A 64 -1.69 -19.15 6.26
CA LYS A 64 -2.30 -19.29 4.94
C LYS A 64 -2.18 -18.01 4.12
N PHE A 65 -1.98 -18.19 2.81
CA PHE A 65 -2.06 -17.12 1.82
C PHE A 65 -3.43 -16.43 1.92
N TYR A 66 -3.42 -15.11 2.03
CA TYR A 66 -4.62 -14.32 2.22
C TYR A 66 -4.55 -13.10 1.31
N LEU A 67 -5.57 -12.95 0.47
CA LEU A 67 -5.79 -11.77 -0.36
C LEU A 67 -7.01 -11.04 0.19
N SER A 68 -6.79 -9.87 0.76
CA SER A 68 -7.89 -9.05 1.23
C SER A 68 -8.47 -8.20 0.09
N GLN A 69 -9.68 -7.67 0.30
CA GLN A 69 -10.30 -6.71 -0.63
C GLN A 69 -9.45 -5.44 -0.83
N TRP A 70 -8.57 -5.12 0.12
CA TRP A 70 -7.63 -3.99 0.02
C TRP A 70 -6.63 -4.15 -1.13
N SER A 71 -6.27 -5.40 -1.48
CA SER A 71 -5.43 -5.71 -2.64
C SER A 71 -6.09 -5.33 -3.97
N ILE A 72 -7.40 -5.08 -4.01
CA ILE A 72 -8.10 -4.57 -5.20
C ILE A 72 -8.40 -3.08 -5.06
N PHE A 73 -8.90 -2.67 -3.89
CA PHE A 73 -9.35 -1.29 -3.66
C PHE A 73 -8.20 -0.28 -3.69
N LEU A 74 -7.06 -0.58 -3.04
CA LEU A 74 -5.93 0.35 -2.96
C LEU A 74 -5.29 0.61 -4.34
N PRO A 75 -5.04 -0.40 -5.19
CA PRO A 75 -4.55 -0.14 -6.55
C PRO A 75 -5.49 0.70 -7.40
N ILE A 76 -6.81 0.46 -7.35
CA ILE A 76 -7.79 1.27 -8.09
C ILE A 76 -7.73 2.73 -7.65
N LEU A 77 -7.73 2.98 -6.34
CA LEU A 77 -7.63 4.33 -5.78
C LEU A 77 -6.32 5.01 -6.18
N SER A 78 -5.21 4.27 -6.12
CA SER A 78 -3.88 4.74 -6.52
C SER A 78 -3.80 5.10 -8.00
N LEU A 79 -4.45 4.31 -8.88
CA LEU A 79 -4.55 4.63 -10.30
C LEU A 79 -5.29 5.94 -10.52
N ILE A 80 -6.47 6.13 -9.91
CA ILE A 80 -7.25 7.36 -10.03
C ILE A 80 -6.41 8.58 -9.61
N LEU A 81 -5.76 8.51 -8.44
CA LEU A 81 -4.92 9.60 -7.93
C LEU A 81 -3.73 9.90 -8.85
N SER A 82 -3.02 8.85 -9.31
CA SER A 82 -1.87 9.03 -10.21
C SER A 82 -2.25 9.66 -11.55
N LEU A 83 -3.41 9.31 -12.11
CA LEU A 83 -3.92 9.90 -13.35
C LEU A 83 -4.18 11.39 -13.17
N VAL A 84 -4.86 11.78 -12.08
CA VAL A 84 -5.12 13.19 -11.76
C VAL A 84 -3.82 13.96 -11.58
N ILE A 85 -2.87 13.42 -10.79
CA ILE A 85 -1.60 14.10 -10.49
C ILE A 85 -0.76 14.27 -11.74
N ILE A 86 -0.55 13.21 -12.53
CA ILE A 86 0.24 13.30 -13.78
C ILE A 86 -0.41 14.26 -14.77
N TYR A 87 -1.74 14.25 -14.87
CA TYR A 87 -2.48 15.18 -15.72
C TYR A 87 -2.23 16.64 -15.32
N LEU A 88 -2.32 16.94 -14.03
CA LEU A 88 -2.05 18.28 -13.49
C LEU A 88 -0.58 18.69 -13.69
N LEU A 89 0.36 17.76 -13.54
CA LEU A 89 1.79 18.03 -13.76
C LEU A 89 2.14 18.28 -15.23
N LYS A 90 1.44 17.65 -16.19
CA LYS A 90 1.62 17.90 -17.63
C LYS A 90 1.08 19.26 -18.09
N ARG A 91 0.13 19.83 -17.35
CA ARG A 91 -0.48 21.14 -17.68
C ARG A 91 0.37 22.34 -17.24
N LYS A 92 1.32 22.13 -16.33
CA LYS A 92 2.31 23.14 -15.92
C LYS A 92 3.50 23.09 -16.86
#